data_AF-A0A1A8QVM2-F1
#
_entry.id   AF-A0A1A8QVM2-F1
#
_cell.length_a   1.000
_cell.length_b   1.000
_cell.length_c   1.000
_cell.angle_alpha   90.00
_cell.angle_beta   90.00
_cell.angle_gamma   90.00
#
_symmetry.space_group_name_H-M   'P 1'
#
loop_
_entity.id
_entity.type
_entity.pdbx_description
1 polymer ?
#
loop_
_entity_poly.entity_id
_entity_poly.type
_entity_poly.pdbx_seq_one_letter_code
_entity_poly.pdbx_strand_id
1 'polypeptide(L)'
;GHQRAIIAHLTVEEIYKDRKKFSEQVFKVASSDLVNMGISVVSYTLKDVHDDQDYLNSLGKGRTAQVQKDARIGEAQNKRDAVIREAHAMQVKISAQYKNEIDMAKAQRDYELKKAAYDIEVNTKKAESEMAYQLQVAKTKQRIEEEKMQVQVVERTQQIMLQEQEITRREKELEAKVKKPAEAERYRLEKLAEAERLKMIMEAEAEAESIRVKGEAEAFAVEAKGRAEAEQMAKKAEAFQEYKAGAMVDMLL
;
A
#
# COMPACT_ATOMS: atom_id res chain seq x y z
N GLY A 1 20.90 -99.83 -83.62
CA GLY A 1 20.89 -100.85 -82.55
C GLY A 1 21.40 -100.31 -81.22
N HIS A 2 22.64 -99.81 -81.19
CA HIS A 2 23.36 -99.41 -79.96
C HIS A 2 22.63 -98.36 -79.10
N GLN A 3 22.01 -97.34 -79.73
CA GLN A 3 21.23 -96.33 -79.01
C GLN A 3 20.11 -96.96 -78.14
N ARG A 4 19.39 -97.95 -78.66
CA ARG A 4 18.32 -98.65 -77.94
C ARG A 4 18.85 -99.44 -76.74
N ALA A 5 20.03 -100.06 -76.86
CA ALA A 5 20.63 -100.84 -75.80
C ALA A 5 21.09 -99.97 -74.61
N ILE A 6 21.64 -98.78 -74.89
CA ILE A 6 22.04 -97.82 -73.86
C ILE A 6 20.81 -97.19 -73.19
N ILE A 7 19.76 -96.88 -73.94
CA ILE A 7 18.49 -96.39 -73.37
C ILE A 7 17.86 -97.42 -72.42
N ALA A 8 17.98 -98.72 -72.69
CA ALA A 8 17.42 -99.76 -71.83
C ALA A 8 18.08 -99.88 -70.45
N HIS A 9 19.31 -99.38 -70.29
CA HIS A 9 20.06 -99.45 -69.01
C HIS A 9 20.00 -98.14 -68.21
N LEU A 10 19.47 -97.06 -68.78
CA LEU A 10 19.41 -95.74 -68.14
C LEU A 10 17.97 -95.33 -67.87
N THR A 11 17.77 -94.59 -66.78
CA THR A 11 16.44 -94.03 -66.48
C THR A 11 16.16 -92.78 -67.32
N VAL A 12 14.87 -92.48 -67.55
CA VAL A 12 14.41 -91.28 -68.29
C VAL A 12 14.95 -90.00 -67.64
N GLU A 13 15.07 -89.97 -66.31
CA GLU A 13 15.60 -88.83 -65.57
C GLU A 13 17.09 -88.61 -65.78
N GLU A 14 17.89 -89.67 -65.84
CA GLU A 14 19.33 -89.58 -66.09
C GLU A 14 19.62 -89.11 -67.51
N ILE A 15 18.86 -89.62 -68.50
CA ILE A 15 18.95 -89.19 -69.89
C ILE A 15 18.59 -87.69 -70.01
N TYR A 16 17.59 -87.23 -69.26
CA TYR A 16 17.15 -85.83 -69.29
C TYR A 16 18.06 -84.87 -68.52
N LYS A 17 18.53 -85.28 -67.32
CA LYS A 17 19.40 -84.47 -66.44
C LYS A 17 20.83 -84.40 -66.96
N ASP A 18 21.36 -85.48 -67.55
CA ASP A 18 22.76 -85.56 -68.00
C ASP A 18 22.90 -86.07 -69.45
N ARG A 19 22.53 -85.20 -70.39
CA ARG A 19 22.55 -85.48 -71.84
C ARG A 19 23.94 -85.75 -72.41
N LYS A 20 24.99 -85.21 -71.78
CA LYS A 20 26.38 -85.37 -72.23
C LYS A 20 26.85 -86.79 -71.98
N LYS A 21 26.64 -87.29 -70.76
CA LYS A 21 27.00 -88.66 -70.37
C LYS A 21 26.34 -89.72 -71.26
N PHE A 22 25.06 -89.53 -71.59
CA PHE A 22 24.36 -90.41 -72.54
C PHE A 22 25.00 -90.40 -73.94
N SER A 23 25.28 -89.21 -74.47
CA SER A 23 25.83 -89.03 -75.81
C SER A 23 27.23 -89.67 -75.94
N GLU A 24 28.07 -89.54 -74.91
CA GLU A 24 29.40 -90.17 -74.85
C GLU A 24 29.34 -91.70 -74.84
N GLN A 25 28.41 -92.28 -74.08
CA GLN A 25 28.26 -93.74 -73.99
C GLN A 25 27.79 -94.35 -75.32
N VAL A 26 26.82 -93.73 -75.99
CA VAL A 26 26.34 -94.17 -77.31
C VAL A 26 27.44 -94.02 -78.36
N PHE A 27 28.18 -92.90 -78.33
CA PHE A 27 29.31 -92.68 -79.22
C PHE A 27 30.38 -93.76 -79.07
N LYS A 28 30.77 -94.10 -77.84
CA LYS A 28 31.82 -95.10 -77.59
C LYS A 28 31.47 -96.48 -78.14
N VAL A 29 30.24 -96.92 -77.94
CA VAL A 29 29.78 -98.25 -78.40
C VAL A 29 29.60 -98.28 -79.92
N ALA A 30 28.98 -97.24 -80.50
CA ALA A 30 28.76 -97.17 -81.94
C ALA A 30 30.07 -97.02 -82.73
N SER A 31 31.02 -96.23 -82.23
CA SER A 31 32.32 -96.03 -82.88
C SER A 31 33.13 -97.33 -82.94
N SER A 32 33.08 -98.18 -81.91
CA SER A 32 33.82 -99.45 -81.90
C SER A 32 33.35 -100.41 -83.01
N ASP A 33 32.05 -100.48 -83.27
CA ASP A 33 31.50 -101.40 -84.28
C ASP A 33 31.57 -100.83 -85.71
N LEU A 34 31.38 -99.53 -85.89
CA LEU A 34 31.45 -98.87 -87.20
C LEU A 34 32.88 -98.83 -87.76
N VAL A 35 33.89 -98.75 -86.87
CA VAL A 35 35.31 -98.81 -87.27
C VAL A 35 35.65 -100.16 -87.92
N ASN A 36 35.09 -101.28 -87.44
CA ASN A 36 35.29 -102.60 -88.04
C ASN A 36 34.72 -102.72 -89.46
N MET A 37 33.81 -101.81 -89.83
CA MET A 37 33.23 -101.69 -91.18
C MET A 37 33.90 -100.59 -92.03
N GLY A 38 34.94 -99.92 -91.51
CA GLY A 38 35.66 -98.86 -92.20
C GLY A 38 34.99 -97.47 -92.16
N ILE A 39 34.02 -97.25 -91.28
CA ILE A 39 33.29 -95.98 -91.14
C ILE A 39 33.67 -95.32 -89.80
N SER A 40 34.03 -94.03 -89.83
CA SER A 40 34.31 -93.25 -88.62
C SER A 40 33.18 -92.26 -88.30
N VAL A 41 32.75 -92.23 -87.03
CA VAL A 41 31.76 -91.26 -86.54
C VAL A 41 32.50 -90.05 -85.97
N VAL A 42 32.24 -88.86 -86.52
CA VAL A 42 32.91 -87.61 -86.08
C VAL A 42 32.27 -87.03 -84.82
N SER A 43 30.95 -87.08 -84.70
CA SER A 43 30.24 -86.60 -83.51
C SER A 43 28.87 -87.24 -83.38
N TYR A 44 28.39 -87.35 -82.15
CA TYR A 44 27.03 -87.76 -81.83
C TYR A 44 26.42 -86.70 -80.89
N THR A 45 25.31 -86.10 -81.32
CA THR A 45 24.58 -85.10 -80.53
C THR A 45 23.13 -85.52 -80.37
N LEU A 46 22.65 -85.53 -79.13
CA LEU A 46 21.25 -85.78 -78.84
C LEU A 46 20.42 -84.53 -79.18
N LYS A 47 19.54 -84.64 -80.17
CA LYS A 47 18.72 -83.52 -80.63
C LYS A 47 17.54 -83.24 -79.70
N ASP A 48 16.66 -84.24 -79.51
CA ASP A 48 15.46 -84.09 -78.69
C ASP A 48 15.11 -85.39 -77.97
N VAL A 49 14.42 -85.28 -76.83
CA VAL A 49 13.91 -86.40 -76.05
C VAL A 49 12.44 -86.12 -75.80
N HIS A 50 11.59 -86.91 -76.44
CA HIS A 50 10.14 -86.84 -76.30
C HIS A 50 9.62 -88.05 -75.53
N ASP A 51 8.55 -87.84 -74.78
CA ASP A 51 7.82 -88.87 -74.07
C ASP A 51 6.33 -88.76 -74.43
N ASP A 52 5.72 -89.89 -74.79
CA ASP A 52 4.32 -89.96 -75.21
C ASP A 52 3.36 -89.85 -74.01
N GLN A 53 3.84 -90.07 -72.78
CA GLN A 53 3.03 -90.11 -71.54
C GLN A 53 3.14 -88.85 -70.67
N ASP A 54 3.69 -87.74 -71.20
CA ASP A 54 3.82 -86.42 -70.53
C ASP A 54 4.53 -86.45 -69.14
N TYR A 55 5.34 -87.47 -68.87
CA TYR A 55 6.03 -87.67 -67.59
C TYR A 55 7.04 -86.54 -67.32
N LEU A 56 7.82 -86.16 -68.33
CA LEU A 56 8.84 -85.12 -68.24
C LEU A 56 8.25 -83.74 -67.91
N ASN A 57 7.09 -83.42 -68.48
CA ASN A 57 6.37 -82.18 -68.20
C ASN A 57 5.81 -82.17 -66.76
N SER A 58 5.29 -83.30 -66.31
CA SER A 58 4.77 -83.48 -64.95
C SER A 58 5.85 -83.34 -63.87
N LEU A 59 7.06 -83.84 -64.13
CA LEU A 59 8.22 -83.67 -63.24
C LEU A 59 8.61 -82.18 -63.10
N GLY A 60 8.53 -81.41 -64.21
CA GLY A 60 8.76 -79.96 -64.21
C GLY A 60 7.71 -79.17 -63.43
N LYS A 61 6.43 -79.57 -63.50
CA LYS A 61 5.32 -78.94 -62.77
C LYS A 61 5.51 -79.00 -61.24
N GLY A 62 5.94 -80.15 -60.70
CA GLY A 62 6.20 -80.30 -59.27
C GLY A 62 7.35 -79.40 -58.77
N ARG A 63 8.46 -79.37 -59.52
CA ARG A 63 9.63 -78.55 -59.15
C ARG A 63 9.35 -77.06 -59.26
N THR A 64 8.62 -76.63 -60.29
CA THR A 64 8.21 -75.23 -60.46
C THR A 64 7.25 -74.77 -59.37
N ALA A 65 6.27 -75.60 -58.99
CA ALA A 65 5.37 -75.32 -57.87
C ALA A 65 6.13 -75.19 -56.53
N GLN A 66 7.13 -76.06 -56.29
CA GLN A 66 7.99 -75.97 -55.10
C GLN A 66 8.77 -74.66 -55.06
N VAL A 67 9.44 -74.29 -56.16
CA VAL A 67 10.20 -73.03 -56.26
C VAL A 67 9.30 -71.82 -56.07
N GLN A 68 8.10 -71.81 -56.66
CA GLN A 68 7.12 -70.73 -56.47
C GLN A 68 6.62 -70.63 -55.03
N LYS A 69 6.38 -71.77 -54.37
CA LYS A 69 6.01 -71.82 -52.95
C LYS A 69 7.12 -71.25 -52.09
N ASP A 70 8.35 -71.69 -52.30
CA ASP A 70 9.52 -71.23 -51.52
C ASP A 70 9.77 -69.73 -51.74
N ALA A 71 9.65 -69.25 -52.98
CA ALA A 71 9.72 -67.83 -53.31
C ALA A 71 8.63 -67.02 -52.58
N ARG A 72 7.37 -67.49 -52.59
CA ARG A 72 6.26 -66.81 -51.90
C ARG A 72 6.44 -66.79 -50.39
N ILE A 73 6.98 -67.86 -49.79
CA ILE A 73 7.31 -67.90 -48.36
C ILE A 73 8.42 -66.89 -48.06
N GLY A 74 9.48 -66.84 -48.88
CA GLY A 74 10.57 -65.88 -48.72
C GLY A 74 10.09 -64.43 -48.82
N GLU A 75 9.23 -64.11 -49.79
CA GLU A 75 8.61 -62.78 -49.92
C GLU A 75 7.77 -62.43 -48.69
N ALA A 76 6.94 -63.36 -48.20
CA ALA A 76 6.11 -63.11 -47.03
C ALA A 76 6.93 -62.91 -45.75
N GLN A 77 8.00 -63.68 -45.56
CA GLN A 77 8.93 -63.53 -44.43
C GLN A 77 9.67 -62.19 -44.50
N ASN A 78 10.24 -61.84 -45.65
CA ASN A 78 10.91 -60.56 -45.84
C ASN A 78 9.97 -59.38 -45.63
N LYS A 79 8.73 -59.47 -46.12
CA LYS A 79 7.71 -58.44 -45.92
C LYS A 79 7.33 -58.30 -44.44
N ARG A 80 7.16 -59.42 -43.73
CA ARG A 80 6.90 -59.42 -42.28
C ARG A 80 8.04 -58.74 -41.53
N ASP A 81 9.29 -59.12 -41.81
CA ASP A 81 10.45 -58.58 -41.11
C ASP A 81 10.67 -57.09 -41.42
N ALA A 82 10.41 -56.67 -42.66
CA ALA A 82 10.41 -55.26 -43.03
C ALA A 82 9.40 -54.45 -42.22
N VAL A 83 8.14 -54.92 -42.12
CA VAL A 83 7.09 -54.24 -41.34
C VAL A 83 7.43 -54.19 -39.85
N ILE A 84 8.00 -55.26 -39.28
CA ILE A 84 8.41 -55.27 -37.86
C ILE A 84 9.54 -54.25 -37.61
N ARG A 85 10.54 -54.20 -38.50
CA ARG A 85 11.64 -53.24 -38.39
C ARG A 85 11.15 -51.81 -38.54
N GLU A 86 10.24 -51.56 -39.48
CA GLU A 86 9.61 -50.25 -39.67
C GLU A 86 8.81 -49.83 -38.43
N ALA A 87 7.98 -50.71 -37.88
CA ALA A 87 7.22 -50.45 -36.67
C ALA A 87 8.13 -50.14 -35.47
N HIS A 88 9.22 -50.88 -35.31
CA HIS A 88 10.20 -50.62 -34.25
C HIS A 88 10.92 -49.28 -34.44
N ALA A 89 11.36 -48.97 -35.67
CA ALA A 89 11.98 -47.68 -35.99
C ALA A 89 11.02 -46.51 -35.73
N MET A 90 9.73 -46.69 -36.07
CA MET A 90 8.68 -45.70 -35.80
C MET A 90 8.43 -45.54 -34.29
N GLN A 91 8.37 -46.63 -33.53
CA GLN A 91 8.22 -46.58 -32.08
C GLN A 91 9.38 -45.85 -31.41
N VAL A 92 10.62 -46.15 -31.81
CA VAL A 92 11.82 -45.46 -31.31
C VAL A 92 11.76 -43.97 -31.62
N LYS A 93 11.44 -43.60 -32.87
CA LYS A 93 11.27 -42.20 -33.28
C LYS A 93 10.24 -41.47 -32.42
N ILE A 94 9.04 -42.03 -32.29
CA ILE A 94 7.94 -41.43 -31.51
C ILE A 94 8.34 -41.33 -30.03
N SER A 95 8.98 -42.35 -29.48
CA SER A 95 9.46 -42.32 -28.09
C SER A 95 10.48 -41.22 -27.83
N ALA A 96 11.36 -40.94 -28.80
CA ALA A 96 12.34 -39.86 -28.73
C ALA A 96 11.66 -38.49 -28.85
N GLN A 97 10.66 -38.36 -29.73
CA GLN A 97 9.85 -37.14 -29.85
C GLN A 97 9.11 -36.83 -28.54
N TYR A 98 8.43 -37.81 -27.94
CA TYR A 98 7.74 -37.60 -26.66
C TYR A 98 8.69 -37.25 -25.52
N LYS A 99 9.88 -37.87 -25.46
CA LYS A 99 10.90 -37.48 -24.47
C LYS A 99 11.29 -36.01 -24.63
N ASN A 100 11.59 -35.58 -25.85
CA ASN A 100 11.92 -34.19 -26.14
C ASN A 100 10.76 -33.24 -25.79
N GLU A 101 9.52 -33.60 -26.13
CA GLU A 101 8.33 -32.79 -25.79
C GLU A 101 8.11 -32.69 -24.28
N ILE A 102 8.29 -33.79 -23.54
CA ILE A 102 8.21 -33.80 -22.08
C ILE A 102 9.29 -32.89 -21.47
N ASP A 103 10.52 -32.96 -21.97
CA ASP A 103 11.62 -32.16 -21.44
C ASP A 103 11.46 -30.67 -21.80
N MET A 104 10.95 -30.37 -23.00
CA MET A 104 10.54 -29.01 -23.36
C MET A 104 9.42 -28.48 -22.46
N ALA A 105 8.37 -29.28 -22.21
CA ALA A 105 7.26 -28.89 -21.36
C ALA A 105 7.70 -28.68 -19.90
N LYS A 106 8.62 -29.51 -19.39
CA LYS A 106 9.25 -29.31 -18.07
C LYS A 106 10.05 -28.01 -18.04
N ALA A 107 10.89 -27.75 -19.04
CA ALA A 107 11.69 -26.53 -19.12
C ALA A 107 10.80 -25.29 -19.17
N GLN A 108 9.70 -25.33 -19.95
CA GLN A 108 8.72 -24.26 -20.03
C GLN A 108 8.05 -24.01 -18.67
N ARG A 109 7.55 -25.08 -18.02
CA ARG A 109 6.94 -24.98 -16.68
C ARG A 109 7.92 -24.39 -15.67
N ASP A 110 9.15 -24.87 -15.65
CA ASP A 110 10.17 -24.42 -14.69
C ASP A 110 10.57 -22.96 -14.96
N TYR A 111 10.62 -22.55 -16.24
CA TYR A 111 10.80 -21.15 -16.63
C TYR A 111 9.63 -20.27 -16.13
N GLU A 112 8.39 -20.69 -16.36
CA GLU A 112 7.20 -19.95 -15.93
C GLU A 112 7.11 -19.83 -14.41
N LEU A 113 7.44 -20.90 -13.67
CA LEU A 113 7.49 -20.88 -12.20
C LEU A 113 8.56 -19.90 -11.69
N LYS A 114 9.76 -19.91 -12.28
CA LYS A 114 10.82 -18.97 -11.91
C LYS A 114 10.44 -17.53 -12.25
N LYS A 115 9.86 -17.31 -13.43
CA LYS A 115 9.36 -15.99 -13.85
C LYS A 115 8.32 -15.48 -12.86
N ALA A 116 7.33 -16.29 -12.51
CA ALA A 116 6.31 -15.93 -11.54
C ALA A 116 6.91 -15.61 -10.15
N ALA A 117 7.89 -16.39 -9.70
CA ALA A 117 8.60 -16.11 -8.45
C ALA A 117 9.32 -14.75 -8.47
N TYR A 118 10.04 -14.44 -9.56
CA TYR A 118 10.68 -13.14 -9.72
C TYR A 118 9.68 -12.00 -9.85
N ASP A 119 8.58 -12.19 -10.57
CA ASP A 119 7.53 -11.18 -10.71
C ASP A 119 6.90 -10.86 -9.34
N ILE A 120 6.67 -11.88 -8.50
CA ILE A 120 6.21 -11.68 -7.11
C ILE A 120 7.23 -10.89 -6.31
N GLU A 121 8.52 -11.24 -6.38
CA GLU A 121 9.58 -10.53 -5.65
C GLU A 121 9.70 -9.06 -6.09
N VAL A 122 9.75 -8.82 -7.41
CA VAL A 122 9.81 -7.48 -7.99
C VAL A 122 8.58 -6.66 -7.61
N ASN A 123 7.38 -7.23 -7.70
CA ASN A 123 6.16 -6.52 -7.35
C ASN A 123 6.05 -6.24 -5.85
N THR A 124 6.50 -7.18 -5.00
CA THR A 124 6.58 -6.96 -3.55
C THR A 124 7.53 -5.81 -3.24
N LYS A 125 8.73 -5.80 -3.84
CA LYS A 125 9.71 -4.72 -3.65
C LYS A 125 9.23 -3.37 -4.18
N LYS A 126 8.52 -3.36 -5.31
CA LYS A 126 7.87 -2.15 -5.84
C LYS A 126 6.79 -1.64 -4.89
N ALA A 127 5.90 -2.50 -4.43
CA ALA A 127 4.84 -2.14 -3.48
C ALA A 127 5.42 -1.64 -2.14
N GLU A 128 6.48 -2.28 -1.63
CA GLU A 128 7.22 -1.81 -0.44
C GLU A 128 7.82 -0.42 -0.68
N SER A 129 8.42 -0.19 -1.85
CA SER A 129 9.02 1.10 -2.21
C SER A 129 7.97 2.19 -2.36
N GLU A 130 6.83 1.89 -2.98
CA GLU A 130 5.69 2.82 -3.11
C GLU A 130 5.08 3.14 -1.75
N MET A 131 4.88 2.14 -0.89
CA MET A 131 4.38 2.35 0.48
C MET A 131 5.37 3.15 1.33
N ALA A 132 6.68 2.89 1.21
CA ALA A 132 7.71 3.66 1.88
C ALA A 132 7.72 5.13 1.41
N TYR A 133 7.57 5.35 0.09
CA TYR A 133 7.44 6.69 -0.48
C TYR A 133 6.18 7.40 0.04
N GLN A 134 5.01 6.76 0.01
CA GLN A 134 3.76 7.32 0.52
C GLN A 134 3.85 7.63 2.02
N LEU A 135 4.44 6.74 2.80
CA LEU A 135 4.71 6.97 4.23
C LEU A 135 5.61 8.19 4.43
N GLN A 136 6.66 8.33 3.64
CA GLN A 136 7.57 9.47 3.73
C GLN A 136 6.87 10.79 3.33
N VAL A 137 6.01 10.77 2.32
CA VAL A 137 5.16 11.91 1.95
C VAL A 137 4.23 12.27 3.12
N ALA A 138 3.56 11.29 3.73
CA ALA A 138 2.68 11.52 4.87
C ALA A 138 3.43 12.10 6.09
N LYS A 139 4.60 11.55 6.43
CA LYS A 139 5.46 12.08 7.51
C LYS A 139 5.91 13.51 7.24
N THR A 140 6.36 13.78 6.01
CA THR A 140 6.76 15.13 5.61
C THR A 140 5.58 16.10 5.70
N LYS A 141 4.39 15.68 5.25
CA LYS A 141 3.18 16.48 5.34
C LYS A 141 2.78 16.76 6.80
N GLN A 142 2.84 15.75 7.67
CA GLN A 142 2.59 15.93 9.11
C GLN A 142 3.55 16.97 9.71
N ARG A 143 4.85 16.84 9.43
CA ARG A 143 5.85 17.82 9.89
C ARG A 143 5.57 19.22 9.38
N ILE A 144 5.18 19.38 8.11
CA ILE A 144 4.81 20.69 7.55
C ILE A 144 3.60 21.27 8.29
N GLU A 145 2.58 20.46 8.58
CA GLU A 145 1.40 20.93 9.32
C GLU A 145 1.72 21.28 10.78
N GLU A 146 2.60 20.53 11.44
CA GLU A 146 3.11 20.84 12.78
C GLU A 146 3.86 22.19 12.80
N GLU A 147 4.76 22.42 11.84
CA GLU A 147 5.48 23.69 11.69
C GLU A 147 4.52 24.85 11.39
N LYS A 148 3.54 24.65 10.49
CA LYS A 148 2.49 25.66 10.22
C LYS A 148 1.69 26.00 11.48
N MET A 149 1.34 25.01 12.28
CA MET A 149 0.62 25.23 13.54
C MET A 149 1.47 26.02 14.52
N GLN A 150 2.78 25.74 14.63
CA GLN A 150 3.69 26.54 15.44
C GLN A 150 3.73 28.01 14.98
N VAL A 151 3.82 28.25 13.66
CA VAL A 151 3.75 29.61 13.12
C VAL A 151 2.45 30.29 13.52
N GLN A 152 1.30 29.60 13.40
CA GLN A 152 0.00 30.16 13.82
C GLN A 152 -0.07 30.45 15.33
N VAL A 153 0.51 29.59 16.17
CA VAL A 153 0.58 29.81 17.62
C VAL A 153 1.44 31.04 17.91
N VAL A 154 2.59 31.20 17.25
CA VAL A 154 3.45 32.38 17.42
C VAL A 154 2.74 33.65 16.95
N GLU A 155 2.11 33.65 15.77
CA GLU A 155 1.31 34.77 15.27
C GLU A 155 0.21 35.16 16.25
N ARG A 156 -0.54 34.17 16.77
CA ARG A 156 -1.63 34.42 17.72
C ARG A 156 -1.12 34.92 19.07
N THR A 157 0.01 34.41 19.54
CA THR A 157 0.66 34.89 20.77
C THR A 157 1.14 36.33 20.61
N GLN A 158 1.72 36.67 19.45
CA GLN A 158 2.09 38.04 19.12
C GLN A 158 0.86 38.97 19.03
N GLN A 159 -0.25 38.51 18.45
CA GLN A 159 -1.51 39.26 18.43
C GLN A 159 -2.04 39.52 19.85
N ILE A 160 -2.01 38.53 20.73
CA ILE A 160 -2.41 38.69 22.13
C ILE A 160 -1.50 39.72 22.82
N MET A 161 -0.19 39.62 22.65
CA MET A 161 0.76 40.60 23.23
C MET A 161 0.48 42.01 22.71
N LEU A 162 0.22 42.19 21.41
CA LEU A 162 -0.14 43.49 20.84
C LEU A 162 -1.46 44.00 21.44
N GLN A 163 -2.47 43.15 21.58
CA GLN A 163 -3.76 43.51 22.19
C GLN A 163 -3.60 43.89 23.66
N GLU A 164 -2.80 43.17 24.44
CA GLU A 164 -2.48 43.55 25.82
C GLU A 164 -1.77 44.90 25.90
N GLN A 165 -0.81 45.16 25.00
CA GLN A 165 -0.18 46.47 24.90
C GLN A 165 -1.16 47.57 24.51
N GLU A 166 -2.09 47.31 23.60
CA GLU A 166 -3.15 48.27 23.26
C GLU A 166 -4.09 48.52 24.44
N ILE A 167 -4.47 47.47 25.18
CA ILE A 167 -5.30 47.59 26.40
C ILE A 167 -4.57 48.47 27.42
N THR A 168 -3.31 48.19 27.73
CA THR A 168 -2.54 49.00 28.71
C THR A 168 -2.36 50.45 28.24
N ARG A 169 -2.15 50.70 26.93
CA ARG A 169 -2.12 52.06 26.38
C ARG A 169 -3.48 52.75 26.58
N ARG A 170 -4.58 52.05 26.28
CA ARG A 170 -5.94 52.55 26.40
C ARG A 170 -6.34 52.80 27.85
N GLU A 171 -5.94 51.94 28.78
CA GLU A 171 -6.09 52.13 30.22
C GLU A 171 -5.36 53.39 30.69
N LYS A 172 -4.10 53.59 30.29
CA LYS A 172 -3.34 54.81 30.62
C LYS A 172 -3.96 56.06 30.01
N GLU A 173 -4.46 55.98 28.77
CA GLU A 173 -5.19 57.08 28.13
C GLU A 173 -6.48 57.42 28.89
N LEU A 174 -7.26 56.41 29.30
CA LEU A 174 -8.49 56.60 30.09
C LEU A 174 -8.19 57.10 31.51
N GLU A 175 -7.11 56.63 32.12
CA GLU A 175 -6.65 57.12 33.41
C GLU A 175 -6.30 58.61 33.33
N ALA A 176 -5.55 59.01 32.30
CA ALA A 176 -5.18 60.40 32.07
C ALA A 176 -6.38 61.30 31.69
N LYS A 177 -7.29 60.83 30.84
CA LYS A 177 -8.42 61.63 30.34
C LYS A 177 -9.64 61.67 31.25
N VAL A 178 -9.92 60.58 31.96
CA VAL A 178 -11.17 60.43 32.73
C VAL A 178 -10.88 60.41 34.23
N LYS A 179 -10.01 59.49 34.70
CA LYS A 179 -9.79 59.34 36.15
C LYS A 179 -9.11 60.56 36.75
N LYS A 180 -8.01 61.06 36.17
CA LYS A 180 -7.29 62.21 36.73
C LYS A 180 -8.12 63.49 36.78
N PRO A 181 -8.87 63.88 35.73
CA PRO A 181 -9.78 65.03 35.81
C PRO A 181 -10.93 64.80 36.79
N ALA A 182 -11.50 63.58 36.83
CA ALA A 182 -12.56 63.25 37.78
C ALA A 182 -12.07 63.29 39.24
N GLU A 183 -10.86 62.81 39.52
CA GLU A 183 -10.21 62.90 40.84
C GLU A 183 -9.87 64.34 41.19
N ALA A 184 -9.35 65.13 40.25
CA ALA A 184 -9.10 66.54 40.44
C ALA A 184 -10.39 67.32 40.75
N GLU A 185 -11.48 67.02 40.03
CA GLU A 185 -12.79 67.62 40.27
C GLU A 185 -13.37 67.18 41.61
N ARG A 186 -13.28 65.89 41.96
CA ARG A 186 -13.71 65.38 43.27
C ARG A 186 -12.95 66.05 44.40
N TYR A 187 -11.62 66.17 44.28
CA TYR A 187 -10.78 66.85 45.26
C TYR A 187 -11.15 68.34 45.39
N ARG A 188 -11.39 69.03 44.27
CA ARG A 188 -11.86 70.41 44.26
C ARG A 188 -13.20 70.56 44.97
N LEU A 189 -14.15 69.65 44.70
CA LEU A 189 -15.49 69.68 45.27
C LEU A 189 -15.46 69.35 46.77
N GLU A 190 -14.67 68.36 47.20
CA GLU A 190 -14.42 68.06 48.61
C GLU A 190 -13.82 69.27 49.34
N LYS A 191 -12.84 69.96 48.74
CA LYS A 191 -12.23 71.15 49.34
C LYS A 191 -13.18 72.35 49.39
N LEU A 192 -14.02 72.53 48.38
CA LEU A 192 -15.08 73.55 48.40
C LEU A 192 -16.11 73.25 49.49
N ALA A 193 -16.57 72.00 49.61
CA ALA A 193 -17.50 71.58 50.65
C ALA A 193 -16.89 71.69 52.06
N GLU A 194 -15.60 71.39 52.23
CA GLU A 194 -14.86 71.59 53.47
C GLU A 194 -14.74 73.09 53.82
N ALA A 195 -14.47 73.94 52.82
CA ALA A 195 -14.44 75.38 52.99
C ALA A 195 -15.82 75.95 53.34
N GLU A 196 -16.90 75.49 52.70
CA GLU A 196 -18.27 75.87 53.03
C GLU A 196 -18.67 75.41 54.44
N ARG A 197 -18.31 74.19 54.82
CA ARG A 197 -18.54 73.67 56.17
C ARG A 197 -17.81 74.51 57.21
N LEU A 198 -16.53 74.83 56.97
CA LEU A 198 -15.74 75.69 57.86
C LEU A 198 -16.34 77.09 57.95
N LYS A 199 -16.76 77.67 56.82
CA LYS A 199 -17.43 78.97 56.79
C LYS A 199 -18.73 78.96 57.60
N MET A 200 -19.56 77.93 57.44
CA MET A 200 -20.81 77.78 58.20
C MET A 200 -20.55 77.61 59.70
N ILE A 201 -19.51 76.87 60.09
CA ILE A 201 -19.10 76.75 61.50
C ILE A 201 -18.63 78.10 62.04
N MET A 202 -17.77 78.82 61.30
CA MET A 202 -17.30 80.15 61.72
C MET A 202 -18.43 81.18 61.78
N GLU A 203 -19.39 81.15 60.86
CA GLU A 203 -20.58 82.00 60.89
C GLU A 203 -21.47 81.65 62.10
N ALA A 204 -21.70 80.37 62.38
CA ALA A 204 -22.45 79.92 63.56
C ALA A 204 -21.74 80.28 64.87
N GLU A 205 -20.41 80.17 64.94
CA GLU A 205 -19.59 80.60 66.08
C GLU A 205 -19.63 82.12 66.25
N ALA A 206 -19.54 82.89 65.15
CA ALA A 206 -19.65 84.34 65.18
C ALA A 206 -21.06 84.80 65.60
N GLU A 207 -22.12 84.12 65.17
CA GLU A 207 -23.49 84.36 65.61
C GLU A 207 -23.67 84.00 67.09
N ALA A 208 -23.17 82.85 67.53
CA ALA A 208 -23.20 82.44 68.93
C ALA A 208 -22.44 83.43 69.82
N GLU A 209 -21.28 83.90 69.38
CA GLU A 209 -20.49 84.92 70.07
C GLU A 209 -21.21 86.27 70.08
N SER A 210 -21.85 86.67 68.97
CA SER A 210 -22.66 87.90 68.91
C SER A 210 -23.84 87.84 69.87
N ILE A 211 -24.53 86.70 69.96
CA ILE A 211 -25.63 86.48 70.91
C ILE A 211 -25.10 86.50 72.34
N ARG A 212 -23.94 85.88 72.61
CA ARG A 212 -23.31 85.90 73.93
C ARG A 212 -22.97 87.32 74.37
N VAL A 213 -22.29 88.10 73.53
CA VAL A 213 -21.92 89.48 73.82
C VAL A 213 -23.16 90.38 74.00
N LYS A 214 -24.20 90.18 73.18
CA LYS A 214 -25.49 90.89 73.37
C LYS A 214 -26.18 90.49 74.67
N GLY A 215 -26.21 89.19 74.99
CA GLY A 215 -26.78 88.67 76.24
C GLY A 215 -26.02 89.16 77.47
N GLU A 216 -24.69 89.23 77.42
CA GLU A 216 -23.85 89.82 78.47
C GLU A 216 -24.11 91.33 78.61
N ALA A 217 -24.24 92.06 77.49
CA ALA A 217 -24.57 93.48 77.50
C ALA A 217 -25.98 93.74 78.07
N GLU A 218 -26.97 92.91 77.72
CA GLU A 218 -28.33 92.97 78.28
C GLU A 218 -28.35 92.61 79.77
N ALA A 219 -27.64 91.56 80.18
CA ALA A 219 -27.50 91.18 81.57
C ALA A 219 -26.84 92.30 82.39
N PHE A 220 -25.78 92.93 81.87
CA PHE A 220 -25.13 94.07 82.51
C PHE A 220 -26.08 95.29 82.60
N ALA A 221 -26.88 95.54 81.55
CA ALA A 221 -27.88 96.62 81.57
C ALA A 221 -29.01 96.36 82.58
N VAL A 222 -29.46 95.11 82.72
CA VAL A 222 -30.47 94.70 83.71
C VAL A 222 -29.89 94.74 85.12
N GLU A 223 -28.65 94.31 85.33
CA GLU A 223 -27.98 94.39 86.64
C GLU A 223 -27.75 95.85 87.05
N ALA A 224 -27.32 96.70 86.12
CA ALA A 224 -27.17 98.13 86.37
C ALA A 224 -28.51 98.80 86.72
N LYS A 225 -29.61 98.46 86.02
CA LYS A 225 -30.96 98.90 86.38
C LYS A 225 -31.39 98.36 87.75
N GLY A 226 -31.17 97.07 88.03
CA GLY A 226 -31.50 96.44 89.29
C GLY A 226 -30.74 97.05 90.47
N ARG A 227 -29.45 97.37 90.31
CA ARG A 227 -28.66 98.11 91.31
C ARG A 227 -29.18 99.54 91.49
N ALA A 228 -29.51 100.24 90.41
CA ALA A 228 -30.07 101.59 90.49
C ALA A 228 -31.45 101.61 91.20
N GLU A 229 -32.30 100.61 90.96
CA GLU A 229 -33.58 100.44 91.65
C GLU A 229 -33.40 100.04 93.11
N ALA A 230 -32.45 99.16 93.42
CA ALA A 230 -32.09 98.79 94.79
C ALA A 230 -31.52 99.97 95.59
N GLU A 231 -30.65 100.79 94.98
CA GLU A 231 -30.16 102.03 95.60
C GLU A 231 -31.27 103.07 95.79
N GLN A 232 -32.20 103.19 94.83
CA GLN A 232 -33.40 104.02 94.99
C GLN A 232 -34.29 103.55 96.14
N MET A 233 -34.52 102.24 96.28
CA MET A 233 -35.28 101.67 97.40
C MET A 233 -34.56 101.86 98.74
N ALA A 234 -33.23 101.67 98.78
CA ALA A 234 -32.43 101.89 99.98
C ALA A 234 -32.49 103.35 100.45
N LYS A 235 -32.34 104.31 99.52
CA LYS A 235 -32.49 105.75 99.83
C LYS A 235 -33.91 106.11 100.26
N LYS A 236 -34.95 105.49 99.68
CA LYS A 236 -36.34 105.65 100.15
C LYS A 236 -36.54 105.05 101.54
N ALA A 237 -35.88 103.95 101.87
CA ALA A 237 -35.94 103.32 103.19
C ALA A 237 -35.21 104.14 104.26
N GLU A 238 -34.06 104.73 103.95
CA GLU A 238 -33.37 105.71 104.81
C GLU A 238 -34.23 106.95 105.06
N ALA A 239 -34.89 107.49 104.03
CA ALA A 239 -35.81 108.61 104.19
C ALA A 239 -37.02 108.28 105.09
N PHE A 240 -37.48 107.02 105.11
CA PHE A 240 -38.54 106.55 106.01
C PHE A 240 -38.05 106.34 107.46
N GLN A 241 -36.78 105.98 107.66
CA GLN A 241 -36.14 105.88 108.98
C GLN A 241 -35.95 107.27 109.62
N GLU A 242 -35.50 108.26 108.87
CA GLU A 242 -35.40 109.64 109.35
C GLU A 242 -36.79 110.24 109.67
N TYR A 243 -37.83 109.90 108.89
CA TYR A 243 -39.21 110.30 109.19
C TYR A 243 -39.73 109.70 110.51
N LYS A 244 -39.34 108.46 110.85
CA LYS A 244 -39.67 107.85 112.16
C LYS A 244 -38.87 108.43 113.31
N ALA A 245 -37.60 108.79 113.08
CA ALA A 245 -36.75 109.43 114.09
C ALA A 245 -37.21 110.87 114.40
N GLY A 246 -37.71 111.61 113.39
CA GLY A 246 -38.30 112.94 113.58
C GLY A 246 -39.64 112.94 114.32
N ALA A 247 -40.43 111.86 114.22
CA ALA A 247 -41.75 111.78 114.85
C ALA A 247 -41.71 111.34 116.33
N MET A 248 -40.60 110.80 116.85
CA MET A 248 -40.48 110.37 118.25
C MET A 248 -39.95 111.46 119.20
N VAL A 249 -39.40 112.57 118.68
CA VAL A 249 -38.82 113.65 119.52
C VAL A 249 -39.87 114.73 119.86
N ASP A 250 -41.05 114.72 119.23
CA ASP A 250 -42.12 115.72 119.43
C ASP A 250 -43.16 115.33 120.51
N MET A 251 -42.92 114.27 121.30
CA MET A 251 -43.91 113.69 122.22
C MET A 251 -43.47 113.56 123.70
N LEU A 252 -42.48 114.35 124.15
CA LEU A 252 -42.08 114.44 125.57
C LEU A 252 -41.75 115.88 126.03
N LEU A 253 -42.54 116.83 125.52
CA LEU A 253 -43.08 117.95 126.31
C LEU A 253 -44.36 117.45 127.02
#